data_AF-A0A133U8B1-F1
#
_entry.id   AF-A0A133U8B1-F1
#
_cell.length_a   1.000
_cell.length_b   1.000
_cell.length_c   1.000
_cell.angle_alpha   90.00
_cell.angle_beta   90.00
_cell.angle_gamma   90.00
#
_symmetry.space_group_name_H-M   'P 1'
#
loop_
_entity.id
_entity.type
_entity.pdbx_description
1 polymer ?
#
loop_
_entity_poly.entity_id
_entity_poly.type
_entity_poly.pdbx_seq_one_letter_code
_entity_poly.pdbx_strand_id
1 'polypeptide(L)'
;KIHDGLHKFSEGEAVRVAEGCKELEVPLFAHLEDFSILDSILESLDLLVILAHLGTGVYQLRPAKVSKAVERAKTHKNLRLDTSGTTYPLARKAAEEVGPEKLIFGSDAPHEHPGVALSMIEYLDLTLQEREMVCHKNLENLLQK
;
A
#
# COMPACT_ATOMS: atom_id res chain seq x y z
N LYS A 1 8.43 -9.45 0.46
CA LYS A 1 6.96 -9.40 0.64
C LYS A 1 6.58 -10.27 1.83
N ILE A 2 5.70 -9.80 2.71
CA ILE A 2 5.06 -10.62 3.75
C ILE A 2 3.56 -10.72 3.49
N HIS A 3 2.96 -11.86 3.86
CA HIS A 3 1.54 -12.11 3.68
C HIS A 3 1.01 -13.04 4.78
N ASP A 4 0.29 -12.49 5.76
CA ASP A 4 -0.17 -13.24 6.96
C ASP A 4 -1.35 -14.19 6.68
N GLY A 5 -2.15 -13.91 5.64
CA GLY A 5 -3.17 -14.84 5.14
C GLY A 5 -2.63 -16.09 4.43
N LEU A 6 -1.39 -16.05 3.90
CA LEU A 6 -0.78 -17.17 3.18
C LEU A 6 0.35 -17.85 3.97
N HIS A 7 1.11 -17.08 4.74
CA HIS A 7 2.27 -17.57 5.46
C HIS A 7 2.01 -17.48 6.97
N LYS A 8 2.39 -18.54 7.69
CA LYS A 8 2.35 -18.54 9.15
C LYS A 8 3.65 -17.94 9.68
N PHE A 9 3.54 -16.77 10.30
CA PHE A 9 4.62 -16.12 11.03
C PHE A 9 4.04 -15.34 12.21
N SER A 10 4.84 -15.18 13.25
CA SER A 10 4.57 -14.32 14.39
C SER A 10 4.90 -12.85 14.07
N GLU A 11 4.35 -11.93 14.87
CA GLU A 11 4.69 -10.51 14.81
C GLU A 11 6.21 -10.27 14.88
N GLY A 12 6.89 -10.94 15.81
CA GLY A 12 8.35 -10.83 15.94
C GLY A 12 9.12 -11.37 14.72
N GLU A 13 8.60 -12.38 14.02
CA GLU A 13 9.20 -12.84 12.75
C GLU A 13 8.99 -11.82 11.62
N ALA A 14 7.83 -11.17 11.57
CA ALA A 14 7.57 -10.10 10.60
C ALA A 14 8.50 -8.90 10.82
N VAL A 15 8.69 -8.49 12.08
CA VAL A 15 9.63 -7.42 12.43
C VAL A 15 11.05 -7.79 12.03
N ARG A 16 11.50 -9.03 12.28
CA ARG A 16 12.83 -9.49 11.82
C ARG A 16 13.02 -9.43 10.30
N VAL A 17 11.99 -9.76 9.53
CA VAL A 17 12.04 -9.60 8.07
C VAL A 17 12.12 -8.13 7.69
N ALA A 18 11.38 -7.25 8.38
CA ALA A 18 11.43 -5.82 8.17
C ALA A 18 12.80 -5.22 8.52
N GLU A 19 13.45 -5.68 9.59
CA GLU A 19 14.83 -5.31 9.95
C GLU A 19 15.79 -5.64 8.80
N GLY A 20 15.71 -6.87 8.25
CA GLY A 20 16.50 -7.26 7.09
C GLY A 20 16.22 -6.40 5.84
N CYS A 21 14.95 -6.03 5.58
CA CYS A 21 14.62 -5.09 4.50
C CYS A 21 15.28 -3.72 4.73
N LYS A 22 15.30 -3.23 5.98
CA LYS A 22 15.94 -1.97 6.33
C LYS A 22 17.45 -2.01 6.16
N GLU A 23 18.11 -3.08 6.60
CA GLU A 23 19.56 -3.28 6.41
C GLU A 23 19.95 -3.34 4.93
N LEU A 24 19.09 -3.91 4.09
CA LEU A 24 19.28 -3.98 2.64
C LEU A 24 18.79 -2.73 1.89
N GLU A 25 18.26 -1.74 2.61
CA GLU A 25 17.69 -0.50 2.05
C GLU A 25 16.58 -0.73 1.00
N VAL A 26 15.81 -1.83 1.14
CA VAL A 26 14.70 -2.17 0.24
C VAL A 26 13.33 -1.99 0.91
N PRO A 27 12.29 -1.57 0.18
CA PRO A 27 10.94 -1.45 0.73
C PRO A 27 10.35 -2.80 1.14
N LEU A 28 9.53 -2.79 2.18
CA LEU A 28 8.69 -3.93 2.55
C LEU A 28 7.32 -3.83 1.88
N PHE A 29 7.02 -4.74 0.97
CA PHE A 29 5.66 -4.95 0.46
C PHE A 29 4.89 -5.88 1.41
N ALA A 30 3.81 -5.41 2.01
CA ALA A 30 3.07 -6.12 3.05
C ALA A 30 1.59 -6.31 2.66
N HIS A 31 1.11 -7.55 2.71
CA HIS A 31 -0.32 -7.87 2.65
C HIS A 31 -0.71 -8.41 4.03
N LEU A 32 -1.44 -7.60 4.81
CA LEU A 32 -1.73 -7.91 6.21
C LEU A 32 -3.23 -7.86 6.50
N GLU A 33 -3.76 -8.94 7.05
CA GLU A 33 -5.07 -9.00 7.67
C GLU A 33 -5.04 -8.43 9.09
N ASP A 34 -3.97 -8.71 9.84
CA ASP A 34 -3.73 -8.18 11.17
C ASP A 34 -2.87 -6.91 11.12
N PHE A 35 -3.48 -5.77 11.45
CA PHE A 35 -2.78 -4.48 11.48
C PHE A 35 -1.89 -4.29 12.70
N SER A 36 -1.97 -5.13 13.73
CA SER A 36 -1.01 -5.08 14.84
C SER A 36 0.42 -5.31 14.34
N ILE A 37 0.59 -6.22 13.38
CA ILE A 37 1.88 -6.49 12.72
C ILE A 37 2.38 -5.26 11.96
N LEU A 38 1.49 -4.57 11.25
CA LEU A 38 1.84 -3.33 10.54
C LEU A 38 2.28 -2.24 11.52
N ASP A 39 1.52 -2.06 12.60
CA ASP A 39 1.78 -1.05 13.62
C ASP A 39 3.15 -1.29 14.27
N SER A 40 3.46 -2.53 14.67
CA SER A 40 4.75 -2.88 15.25
C SER A 40 5.93 -2.63 14.32
N ILE A 41 5.77 -2.89 13.01
CA ILE A 41 6.81 -2.58 12.01
C ILE A 41 7.01 -1.06 11.89
N LEU A 42 5.92 -0.30 11.76
CA LEU A 42 5.98 1.15 11.56
C LEU A 42 6.50 1.89 12.79
N GLU A 43 6.19 1.42 14.00
CA GLU A 43 6.65 1.99 15.26
C GLU A 43 8.12 1.64 15.56
N SER A 44 8.55 0.43 15.18
CA SER A 44 9.91 -0.04 15.48
C SER A 44 10.95 0.44 14.47
N LEU A 45 10.54 0.70 13.21
CA LEU A 45 11.46 0.92 12.11
C LEU A 45 11.04 2.11 11.25
N ASP A 46 11.96 3.05 11.04
CA ASP A 46 11.92 3.96 9.90
C ASP A 46 12.30 3.20 8.61
N LEU A 47 11.34 2.39 8.13
CA LEU A 47 11.43 1.58 6.91
C LEU A 47 10.26 1.95 5.99
N LEU A 48 10.52 2.07 4.70
CA LEU A 48 9.46 2.24 3.71
C LEU A 48 8.60 0.97 3.61
N VAL A 49 7.31 1.10 3.89
CA VAL A 49 6.32 0.02 3.79
C VAL A 49 5.29 0.38 2.72
N ILE A 50 5.01 -0.57 1.82
CA ILE A 50 3.92 -0.52 0.86
C ILE A 50 2.87 -1.53 1.28
N LEU A 51 1.70 -1.04 1.71
CA LEU A 51 0.60 -1.87 2.14
C LEU A 51 -0.32 -2.20 0.96
N ALA A 52 -0.45 -3.49 0.66
CA ALA A 52 -1.23 -4.02 -0.45
C ALA A 52 -2.72 -3.66 -0.33
N HIS A 53 -3.37 -3.42 -1.47
CA HIS A 53 -4.82 -3.29 -1.62
C HIS A 53 -5.50 -2.30 -0.67
N LEU A 54 -4.88 -1.14 -0.43
CA LEU A 54 -5.32 -0.15 0.56
C LEU A 54 -5.52 -0.75 1.97
N GLY A 55 -4.76 -1.79 2.30
CA GLY A 55 -4.83 -2.51 3.57
C GLY A 55 -5.99 -3.49 3.68
N THR A 56 -6.68 -3.80 2.59
CA THR A 56 -7.67 -4.88 2.57
C THR A 56 -7.14 -6.12 1.85
N GLY A 57 -7.93 -7.19 1.82
CA GLY A 57 -7.68 -8.29 0.90
C GLY A 57 -8.21 -7.97 -0.50
N VAL A 58 -7.74 -8.69 -1.51
CA VAL A 58 -8.17 -8.54 -2.91
C VAL A 58 -9.69 -8.63 -3.03
N TYR A 59 -10.34 -7.53 -3.42
CA TYR A 59 -11.80 -7.33 -3.46
C TYR A 59 -12.56 -7.69 -2.19
N GLN A 60 -11.87 -7.80 -1.05
CA GLN A 60 -12.50 -7.86 0.25
C GLN A 60 -12.89 -6.42 0.62
N LEU A 61 -13.98 -5.92 0.05
CA LEU A 61 -14.41 -4.53 0.16
C LEU A 61 -14.82 -4.18 1.60
N ARG A 62 -13.84 -3.86 2.45
CA ARG A 62 -14.01 -3.53 3.87
C ARG A 62 -13.69 -2.04 4.11
N PRO A 63 -14.66 -1.12 3.95
CA PRO A 63 -14.43 0.33 4.10
C PRO A 63 -13.81 0.73 5.44
N ALA A 64 -14.15 0.03 6.53
CA ALA A 64 -13.56 0.27 7.84
C ALA A 64 -12.05 -0.03 7.88
N LYS A 65 -11.61 -1.07 7.17
CA LYS A 65 -10.18 -1.45 7.11
C LYS A 65 -9.39 -0.46 6.23
N VAL A 66 -9.97 -0.03 5.10
CA VAL A 66 -9.39 1.04 4.27
C VAL A 66 -9.25 2.33 5.08
N SER A 67 -10.26 2.71 5.86
CA SER A 67 -10.17 3.90 6.73
C SER A 67 -9.02 3.77 7.73
N LYS A 68 -8.83 2.60 8.34
CA LYS A 68 -7.71 2.33 9.26
C LYS A 68 -6.34 2.42 8.57
N ALA A 69 -6.22 1.99 7.31
CA ALA A 69 -4.99 2.09 6.53
C ALA A 69 -4.70 3.55 6.13
N VAL A 70 -5.74 4.28 5.69
CA VAL A 70 -5.68 5.71 5.37
C VAL A 70 -5.23 6.54 6.58
N GLU A 71 -5.82 6.32 7.77
CA GLU A 71 -5.40 7.01 9.00
C GLU A 71 -3.92 6.76 9.34
N ARG A 72 -3.43 5.53 9.18
CA ARG A 72 -2.00 5.22 9.36
C ARG A 72 -1.14 5.93 8.34
N ALA A 73 -1.57 6.00 7.08
CA ALA A 73 -0.82 6.64 6.01
C ALA A 73 -0.73 8.17 6.19
N LYS A 74 -1.73 8.80 6.81
CA LYS A 74 -1.67 10.22 7.21
C LYS A 74 -0.58 10.46 8.26
N THR A 75 -0.46 9.59 9.25
CA THR A 75 0.46 9.79 10.39
C THR A 75 1.88 9.28 10.12
N HIS A 76 2.04 8.24 9.30
CA HIS A 76 3.33 7.62 9.00
C HIS A 76 3.88 8.07 7.64
N LYS A 77 5.00 8.79 7.66
CA LYS A 77 5.65 9.29 6.43
C LYS A 77 6.17 8.18 5.52
N ASN A 78 6.58 7.06 6.12
CA ASN A 78 7.15 5.88 5.49
C ASN A 78 6.12 4.84 5.02
N LEU A 79 4.81 5.11 5.16
CA LEU A 79 3.76 4.23 4.64
C LEU A 79 3.24 4.71 3.29
N ARG A 80 3.07 3.78 2.35
CA ARG A 80 2.39 3.94 1.06
C ARG A 80 1.30 2.89 0.90
N LEU A 81 0.25 3.23 0.17
CA LEU A 81 -0.90 2.35 -0.08
C LEU A 81 -0.94 1.95 -1.55
N ASP A 82 -0.92 0.65 -1.81
CA ASP A 82 -1.10 0.10 -3.14
C ASP A 82 -2.59 0.07 -3.52
N THR A 83 -2.93 0.45 -4.75
CA THR A 83 -4.32 0.58 -5.23
C THR A 83 -4.88 -0.70 -5.85
N SER A 84 -4.15 -1.81 -5.84
CA SER A 84 -4.58 -3.02 -6.52
C SER A 84 -5.74 -3.73 -5.82
N GLY A 85 -6.58 -4.46 -6.55
CA GLY A 85 -7.64 -5.30 -5.95
C GLY A 85 -8.67 -4.51 -5.12
N THR A 86 -8.94 -3.25 -5.49
CA THR A 86 -9.89 -2.38 -4.79
C THR A 86 -11.00 -1.90 -5.74
N THR A 87 -11.83 -0.96 -5.29
CA THR A 87 -12.90 -0.35 -6.10
C THR A 87 -12.78 1.16 -6.13
N TYR A 88 -13.35 1.77 -7.16
CA TYR A 88 -13.34 3.22 -7.35
C TYR A 88 -13.74 4.03 -6.10
N PRO A 89 -14.83 3.74 -5.36
CA PRO A 89 -15.18 4.53 -4.17
C PRO A 89 -14.12 4.49 -3.07
N LEU A 90 -13.41 3.37 -2.91
CA LEU A 90 -12.36 3.21 -1.91
C LEU A 90 -11.05 3.86 -2.35
N ALA A 91 -10.69 3.71 -3.62
CA ALA A 91 -9.53 4.41 -4.20
C ALA A 91 -9.72 5.93 -4.16
N ARG A 92 -10.91 6.43 -4.52
CA ARG A 92 -11.28 7.85 -4.42
C ARG A 92 -11.15 8.37 -2.99
N LYS A 93 -11.71 7.63 -2.01
CA LYS A 93 -11.58 7.98 -0.60
C LYS A 93 -10.11 8.10 -0.18
N ALA A 94 -9.27 7.13 -0.54
CA ALA A 94 -7.86 7.17 -0.21
C ALA A 94 -7.17 8.37 -0.87
N ALA A 95 -7.39 8.61 -2.17
CA ALA A 95 -6.81 9.75 -2.88
C ALA A 95 -7.20 11.10 -2.26
N GLU A 96 -8.49 11.29 -1.92
CA GLU A 96 -9.00 12.51 -1.28
C GLU A 96 -8.40 12.75 0.11
N GLU A 97 -8.11 11.68 0.87
CA GLU A 97 -7.72 11.81 2.27
C GLU A 97 -6.20 11.80 2.52
N VAL A 98 -5.41 11.09 1.70
CA VAL A 98 -3.95 10.99 1.87
C VAL A 98 -3.16 11.60 0.73
N GLY A 99 -3.82 12.03 -0.35
CA GLY A 99 -3.16 12.61 -1.51
C GLY A 99 -2.45 11.58 -2.40
N PRO A 100 -2.10 11.99 -3.64
CA PRO A 100 -1.49 11.12 -4.64
C PRO A 100 -0.10 10.64 -4.24
N GLU A 101 0.66 11.39 -3.45
CA GLU A 101 2.01 11.03 -2.98
C GLU A 101 2.05 9.82 -2.06
N LYS A 102 0.90 9.44 -1.49
CA LYS A 102 0.74 8.28 -0.60
C LYS A 102 0.28 7.02 -1.32
N LEU A 103 -0.11 7.13 -2.59
CA LEU A 103 -0.64 6.02 -3.37
C LEU A 103 0.39 5.47 -4.35
N ILE A 104 0.34 4.17 -4.59
CA ILE A 104 1.11 3.49 -5.62
C ILE A 104 0.14 2.66 -6.45
N PHE A 105 0.19 2.80 -7.77
CA PHE A 105 -0.58 1.97 -8.67
C PHE A 105 -0.13 0.51 -8.59
N GLY A 106 -1.08 -0.38 -8.40
CA GLY A 106 -0.91 -1.80 -8.68
C GLY A 106 -2.16 -2.36 -9.35
N SER A 107 -1.97 -3.39 -10.16
CA SER A 107 -3.05 -4.06 -10.91
C SER A 107 -3.43 -5.42 -10.35
N ASP A 108 -2.65 -6.00 -9.46
CA ASP A 108 -2.78 -7.39 -9.00
C ASP A 108 -2.86 -8.43 -10.15
N ALA A 109 -2.30 -8.13 -11.33
CA ALA A 109 -2.29 -9.07 -12.43
C ALA A 109 -1.59 -10.39 -12.04
N PRO A 110 -2.12 -11.56 -12.45
CA PRO A 110 -3.19 -11.75 -13.44
C PRO A 110 -4.62 -11.75 -12.87
N HIS A 111 -4.82 -11.45 -11.59
CA HIS A 111 -6.15 -11.47 -10.97
C HIS A 111 -7.09 -10.41 -11.57
N GLU A 112 -6.59 -9.19 -11.77
CA GLU A 112 -7.27 -8.10 -12.47
C GLU A 112 -6.50 -7.69 -13.72
N HIS A 113 -7.22 -7.36 -14.79
CA HIS A 113 -6.61 -6.88 -16.01
C HIS A 113 -6.00 -5.48 -15.77
N PRO A 114 -4.72 -5.22 -16.09
CA PRO A 114 -4.07 -3.94 -15.81
C PRO A 114 -4.82 -2.72 -16.34
N GLY A 115 -5.47 -2.82 -17.51
CA GLY A 115 -6.30 -1.76 -18.06
C GLY A 115 -7.56 -1.44 -17.23
N VAL A 116 -8.13 -2.43 -16.53
CA VAL A 116 -9.27 -2.20 -15.62
C VAL A 116 -8.78 -1.45 -14.38
N ALA A 117 -7.70 -1.93 -13.75
CA ALA A 117 -7.08 -1.25 -12.61
C ALA A 117 -6.66 0.19 -12.97
N LEU A 118 -6.06 0.39 -14.14
CA LEU A 118 -5.63 1.70 -14.62
C LEU A 118 -6.83 2.64 -14.84
N SER A 119 -7.91 2.15 -15.45
CA SER A 119 -9.11 2.96 -15.68
C SER A 119 -9.67 3.54 -14.39
N MET A 120 -9.64 2.79 -13.29
CA MET A 120 -10.06 3.28 -11.97
C MET A 120 -9.25 4.52 -11.55
N ILE A 121 -7.94 4.51 -11.77
CA ILE A 121 -7.05 5.65 -11.47
C ILE A 121 -7.34 6.83 -12.41
N GLU A 122 -7.61 6.56 -13.69
CA GLU A 122 -7.94 7.59 -14.68
C GLU A 122 -9.25 8.35 -14.36
N TYR A 123 -10.19 7.70 -13.68
CA TYR A 123 -11.45 8.29 -13.23
C TYR A 123 -11.34 9.03 -11.89
N LEU A 124 -10.22 8.95 -11.17
CA LEU A 124 -10.01 9.76 -9.97
C LEU A 124 -9.86 11.23 -10.34
N ASP A 125 -10.29 12.12 -9.43
CA ASP A 125 -10.14 13.58 -9.58
C ASP A 125 -8.69 14.00 -9.26
N LEU A 126 -7.78 13.60 -10.16
CA LEU A 126 -6.35 13.88 -10.11
C LEU A 126 -5.96 14.64 -11.36
N THR A 127 -5.09 15.65 -11.19
CA THR A 127 -4.40 16.29 -12.30
C THR A 127 -3.51 15.27 -13.03
N LEU A 128 -3.03 15.64 -14.23
CA LEU A 128 -2.12 14.79 -15.00
C LEU A 128 -0.84 14.46 -14.19
N GLN A 129 -0.29 15.45 -13.50
CA GLN A 129 0.93 15.30 -12.70
C GLN A 129 0.71 14.36 -11.51
N GLU A 130 -0.42 14.48 -10.83
CA GLU A 130 -0.77 13.62 -9.70
C GLU A 130 -1.05 12.19 -10.16
N ARG A 131 -1.66 12.01 -11.33
CA ARG A 131 -1.84 10.69 -11.93
C ARG A 131 -0.50 10.04 -12.25
N GLU A 132 0.45 10.77 -12.82
CA GLU A 132 1.82 10.28 -13.04
C GLU A 132 2.50 9.90 -11.72
N MET A 133 2.27 10.65 -10.63
CA MET A 133 2.75 10.30 -9.30
C MET A 133 2.25 8.92 -8.88
N VAL A 134 0.93 8.70 -8.91
CA VAL A 134 0.33 7.41 -8.51
C VAL A 134 0.78 6.28 -9.45
N CYS A 135 0.78 6.51 -10.76
CA CYS A 135 1.04 5.48 -11.76
C CYS A 135 2.51 5.02 -11.81
N HIS A 136 3.48 5.91 -11.59
CA HIS A 136 4.88 5.51 -11.69
C HIS A 136 5.85 6.33 -10.83
N LYS A 137 5.75 7.67 -10.80
CA LYS A 137 6.82 8.49 -10.20
C LYS A 137 7.02 8.22 -8.73
N ASN A 138 5.95 7.93 -7.98
CA ASN A 138 6.09 7.57 -6.57
C ASN A 138 6.96 6.33 -6.41
N LEU A 139 6.71 5.25 -7.17
CA LEU A 139 7.49 4.04 -7.06
C LEU A 139 8.91 4.20 -7.65
N GLU A 140 9.06 4.89 -8.78
CA GLU A 140 10.38 5.19 -9.36
C GLU A 140 11.29 5.93 -8.38
N ASN A 141 10.78 6.99 -7.74
CA ASN A 141 11.52 7.75 -6.74
C ASN A 141 11.91 6.92 -5.51
N LEU A 142 11.16 5.86 -5.21
CA LEU A 142 11.45 4.95 -4.10
C LEU A 142 12.50 3.90 -4.47
N LEU A 143 12.56 3.47 -5.75
CA LEU A 143 13.46 2.42 -6.23
C LEU A 143 14.80 2.95 -6.78
N GLN A 144 14.95 4.24 -7.00
CA GLN A 144 16.18 4.88 -7.48
C GLN A 144 17.20 5.21 -6.38
N LYS A 145 16.91 4.83 -5.12
CA LYS A 145 17.83 4.96 -3.99
C LYS A 145 18.66 3.68 -3.86
#